data_AF-A0A2V6G901-F1
#
_entry.id   AF-A0A2V6G901-F1
#
_cell.length_a   1.000
_cell.length_b   1.000
_cell.length_c   1.000
_cell.angle_alpha   90.00
_cell.angle_beta   90.00
_cell.angle_gamma   90.00
#
_symmetry.space_group_name_H-M   'P 1'
#
loop_
_entity.id
_entity.type
_entity.pdbx_description
1 polymer ?
#
loop_
_entity_poly.entity_id
_entity_poly.type
_entity_poly.pdbx_seq_one_letter_code
_entity_poly.pdbx_strand_id
1 'polypeptide(L)'
;FFQMSLSFYQYWARQYDDAIAQSRKTLAMDPNSAINHVLIGLSFLKKGDTAGAIAELQKSKAPDPGAWYQGFLGYAYAISGERAKAEEALRELEQVAKRQYVSPTAFAPICLGLGEKEKCLDWLEKSYAQQDSACWYLKIDQIYDSVRNEPRFQALVEKIFHKNAEDR
;
A
#
# COMPACT_ATOMS: atom_id res chain seq x y z
N PHE A 1 -17.53 8.27 9.12
CA PHE A 1 -17.22 6.85 9.41
C PHE A 1 -17.78 5.87 8.37
N PHE A 2 -19.05 5.91 7.96
CA PHE A 2 -19.64 4.91 7.03
C PHE A 2 -19.27 5.06 5.53
N GLN A 3 -18.69 6.18 5.09
CA GLN A 3 -18.33 6.38 3.67
C GLN A 3 -16.90 5.96 3.31
N MET A 4 -15.97 6.03 4.26
CA MET A 4 -14.59 5.56 4.09
C MET A 4 -14.53 4.03 3.94
N SER A 5 -15.47 3.31 4.55
CA SER A 5 -15.58 1.86 4.42
C SER A 5 -15.97 1.44 3.01
N LEU A 6 -16.87 2.16 2.33
CA LEU A 6 -17.39 1.70 1.03
C LEU A 6 -16.36 1.76 -0.10
N SER A 7 -15.66 2.89 -0.30
CA SER A 7 -14.62 3.00 -1.33
C SER A 7 -13.47 2.02 -1.09
N PHE A 8 -13.14 1.82 0.18
CA PHE A 8 -12.15 0.83 0.61
C PHE A 8 -12.57 -0.59 0.22
N TYR A 9 -13.80 -1.01 0.55
CA TYR A 9 -14.32 -2.33 0.15
C TYR A 9 -14.40 -2.50 -1.37
N GLN A 10 -14.84 -1.47 -2.10
CA GLN A 10 -14.95 -1.50 -3.56
C GLN A 10 -13.58 -1.69 -4.24
N TYR A 11 -12.54 -1.04 -3.73
CA TYR A 11 -11.17 -1.26 -4.21
C TYR A 11 -10.75 -2.73 -4.04
N TRP A 12 -10.95 -3.31 -2.85
CA TRP A 12 -10.63 -4.72 -2.60
C TRP A 12 -11.51 -5.69 -3.41
N ALA A 13 -12.73 -5.30 -3.76
CA ALA A 13 -13.62 -6.03 -4.65
C ALA A 13 -13.27 -5.86 -6.14
N ARG A 14 -12.19 -5.14 -6.48
CA ARG A 14 -11.76 -4.82 -7.86
C ARG A 14 -12.78 -3.97 -8.64
N GLN A 15 -13.68 -3.28 -7.93
CA GLN A 15 -14.66 -2.34 -8.49
C GLN A 15 -14.05 -0.95 -8.56
N TYR A 16 -13.01 -0.78 -9.39
CA TYR A 16 -12.17 0.42 -9.40
C TYR A 16 -12.94 1.69 -9.78
N ASP A 17 -13.87 1.61 -10.74
CA ASP A 17 -14.69 2.76 -11.12
C ASP A 17 -15.63 3.23 -10.01
N ASP A 18 -16.26 2.27 -9.31
CA ASP A 18 -17.12 2.56 -8.17
C ASP A 18 -16.31 3.12 -7.00
N ALA A 19 -15.13 2.54 -6.73
CA ALA A 19 -14.21 3.03 -5.70
C ALA A 19 -13.80 4.48 -5.98
N ILE A 20 -13.45 4.82 -7.23
CA ILE A 20 -13.13 6.20 -7.65
C ILE A 20 -14.33 7.13 -7.46
N ALA A 21 -15.52 6.73 -7.93
CA ALA A 21 -16.72 7.54 -7.82
C ALA A 21 -17.08 7.82 -6.35
N GLN A 22 -16.96 6.80 -5.49
CA GLN A 22 -17.26 6.91 -4.07
C GLN A 22 -16.20 7.74 -3.34
N SER A 23 -14.90 7.53 -3.61
CA SER A 23 -13.83 8.35 -3.03
C SER A 23 -13.94 9.82 -3.42
N ARG A 24 -14.35 10.13 -4.67
CA ARG A 24 -14.62 11.52 -5.09
C ARG A 24 -15.76 12.17 -4.31
N LYS A 25 -16.83 11.43 -4.01
CA LYS A 25 -17.92 11.93 -3.14
C LYS A 25 -17.41 12.24 -1.73
N THR A 26 -16.54 11.40 -1.20
CA THR A 26 -15.91 11.65 0.11
C THR A 26 -15.00 12.87 0.07
N LEU A 27 -14.18 13.02 -0.97
CA LEU A 27 -13.31 14.19 -1.15
C LEU A 27 -14.07 15.50 -1.36
N ALA A 28 -15.29 15.46 -1.91
CA ALA A 28 -16.15 16.63 -1.99
C ALA A 28 -16.57 17.17 -0.61
N MET A 29 -16.54 16.33 0.43
CA MET A 29 -16.85 16.72 1.81
C MET A 29 -15.60 16.93 2.66
N ASP A 30 -14.57 16.10 2.45
CA ASP A 30 -13.26 16.21 3.10
C ASP A 30 -12.15 16.14 2.04
N PRO A 31 -11.73 17.28 1.49
CA PRO A 31 -10.69 17.34 0.46
C PRO A 31 -9.31 16.86 0.92
N ASN A 32 -9.07 16.74 2.24
CA ASN A 32 -7.78 16.37 2.81
C ASN A 32 -7.69 14.88 3.18
N SER A 33 -8.69 14.08 2.77
CA SER A 33 -8.74 12.66 3.08
C SER A 33 -7.65 11.89 2.33
N ALA A 34 -6.48 11.70 2.98
CA ALA A 34 -5.32 11.04 2.39
C ALA A 34 -5.63 9.63 1.87
N ILE A 35 -6.42 8.85 2.63
CA ILE A 35 -6.84 7.50 2.22
C ILE A 35 -7.65 7.51 0.92
N ASN A 36 -8.52 8.50 0.69
CA ASN A 36 -9.34 8.54 -0.52
C ASN A 36 -8.52 8.96 -1.75
N HIS A 37 -7.53 9.84 -1.57
CA HIS A 37 -6.53 10.09 -2.63
C HIS A 37 -5.74 8.82 -2.97
N VAL A 38 -5.36 8.02 -1.97
CA VAL A 38 -4.68 6.73 -2.18
C VAL A 38 -5.57 5.74 -2.92
N LEU A 39 -6.83 5.57 -2.50
CA LEU A 39 -7.74 4.64 -3.15
C LEU A 39 -8.00 4.99 -4.62
N ILE A 40 -8.13 6.29 -4.94
CA ILE A 40 -8.23 6.74 -6.33
C ILE A 40 -6.92 6.44 -7.07
N GLY A 41 -5.78 6.77 -6.47
CA GLY A 41 -4.45 6.52 -7.05
C GLY A 41 -4.21 5.05 -7.38
N LEU A 42 -4.45 4.16 -6.42
CA LEU A 42 -4.33 2.71 -6.60
C LEU A 42 -5.32 2.18 -7.64
N SER A 43 -6.55 2.70 -7.66
CA SER A 43 -7.54 2.34 -8.68
C SER A 43 -7.08 2.76 -10.08
N PHE A 44 -6.47 3.94 -10.23
CA PHE A 44 -5.86 4.36 -11.49
C PHE A 44 -4.68 3.48 -11.91
N LEU A 45 -3.81 3.07 -10.99
CA LEU A 45 -2.73 2.12 -11.29
C LEU A 45 -3.30 0.80 -11.83
N LYS A 46 -4.36 0.28 -11.23
CA LYS A 46 -5.01 -0.96 -11.68
C LYS A 46 -5.70 -0.81 -13.04
N LYS A 47 -6.08 0.41 -13.42
CA LYS A 47 -6.61 0.75 -14.75
C LYS A 47 -5.51 1.10 -15.77
N GLY A 48 -4.24 1.11 -15.37
CA GLY A 48 -3.11 1.46 -16.24
C GLY A 48 -2.86 2.96 -16.41
N ASP A 49 -3.63 3.82 -15.74
CA ASP A 49 -3.41 5.27 -15.75
C ASP A 49 -2.39 5.65 -14.68
N THR A 50 -1.11 5.46 -14.99
CA THR A 50 -0.02 5.74 -14.07
C THR A 50 0.15 7.24 -13.80
N ALA A 51 -0.10 8.09 -14.79
CA ALA A 51 -0.01 9.54 -14.65
C ALA A 51 -1.09 10.08 -13.69
N GLY A 52 -2.35 9.67 -13.89
CA GLY A 52 -3.45 10.01 -12.99
C GLY A 52 -3.24 9.47 -11.58
N ALA A 53 -2.68 8.27 -11.45
CA ALA A 53 -2.35 7.69 -10.16
C ALA A 53 -1.32 8.50 -9.38
N ILE A 54 -0.21 8.87 -10.01
CA ILE A 54 0.85 9.68 -9.39
C ILE A 54 0.28 11.03 -8.94
N ALA A 55 -0.50 11.69 -9.80
CA ALA A 55 -1.11 12.98 -9.49
C ALA A 55 -2.04 12.92 -8.26
N GLU A 56 -2.78 11.82 -8.07
CA GLU A 56 -3.63 11.64 -6.88
C GLU A 56 -2.82 11.23 -5.64
N LEU A 57 -1.84 10.34 -5.78
CA LEU A 57 -0.96 9.93 -4.67
C LEU A 57 -0.09 11.09 -4.15
N GLN A 58 0.26 12.06 -4.98
CA GLN A 58 0.92 13.29 -4.52
C GLN A 58 0.03 14.16 -3.62
N LYS A 59 -1.30 14.05 -3.75
CA LYS A 59 -2.27 14.75 -2.90
C LYS A 59 -2.50 14.03 -1.57
N SER A 60 -2.17 12.76 -1.45
CA SER A 60 -2.24 12.03 -0.18
C SER A 60 -1.10 12.43 0.77
N LYS A 61 -1.21 13.62 1.36
CA LYS A 61 -0.35 14.05 2.46
C LYS A 61 -1.04 13.73 3.77
N ALA A 62 -0.67 12.61 4.39
CA ALA A 62 -1.12 12.30 5.74
C ALA A 62 -0.21 12.99 6.76
N PRO A 63 -0.75 13.52 7.87
CA PRO A 63 0.05 13.75 9.07
C PRO A 63 0.65 12.40 9.51
N ASP A 64 1.89 12.44 9.96
CA ASP A 64 2.61 11.33 10.61
C ASP A 64 1.70 10.66 11.67
N PRO A 65 1.52 9.32 11.73
CA PRO A 65 2.27 8.23 11.11
C PRO A 65 1.50 7.50 9.99
N GLY A 66 1.05 8.23 8.96
CA GLY A 66 0.43 7.66 7.74
C GLY A 66 1.42 7.14 6.69
N ALA A 67 2.65 6.78 7.08
CA ALA A 67 3.76 6.47 6.17
C ALA A 67 3.47 5.33 5.18
N TRP A 68 2.50 4.45 5.48
CA TRP A 68 2.04 3.42 4.54
C TRP A 68 1.61 4.00 3.18
N TYR A 69 0.97 5.17 3.18
CA TYR A 69 0.50 5.83 1.95
C TYR A 69 1.63 6.36 1.07
N GLN A 70 2.76 6.75 1.67
CA GLN A 70 3.93 7.23 0.94
C GLN A 70 4.59 6.11 0.13
N GLY A 71 4.51 4.87 0.63
CA GLY A 71 4.97 3.68 -0.10
C GLY A 71 4.30 3.49 -1.46
N PHE A 72 3.02 3.87 -1.59
CA PHE A 72 2.29 3.73 -2.85
C PHE A 72 2.70 4.74 -3.91
N LEU A 73 3.13 5.94 -3.52
CA LEU A 73 3.70 6.90 -4.48
C LEU A 73 5.02 6.37 -5.06
N GLY A 74 5.89 5.83 -4.21
CA GLY A 74 7.13 5.17 -4.66
C GLY A 74 6.86 3.95 -5.56
N TYR A 75 5.85 3.15 -5.22
CA TYR A 75 5.39 2.04 -6.07
C TYR A 75 4.90 2.54 -7.44
N ALA A 76 4.08 3.60 -7.47
CA ALA A 76 3.58 4.21 -8.71
C ALA A 76 4.71 4.71 -9.61
N TYR A 77 5.74 5.35 -9.04
CA TYR A 77 6.94 5.72 -9.78
C TYR A 77 7.66 4.50 -10.35
N ALA A 78 7.76 3.41 -9.59
CA ALA A 78 8.47 2.23 -10.04
C ALA A 78 7.76 1.57 -11.24
N ILE A 79 6.45 1.37 -11.16
CA ILE A 79 5.68 0.71 -12.23
C ILE A 79 5.42 1.59 -13.45
N SER A 80 5.55 2.90 -13.32
CA SER A 80 5.50 3.85 -14.46
C SER A 80 6.83 3.94 -15.22
N GLY A 81 7.88 3.25 -14.75
CA GLY A 81 9.23 3.30 -15.32
C GLY A 81 10.10 4.44 -14.78
N GLU A 82 9.58 5.27 -13.87
CA GLU A 82 10.32 6.33 -13.19
C GLU A 82 11.20 5.79 -12.05
N ARG A 83 12.06 4.82 -12.37
CA ARG A 83 12.90 4.08 -11.42
C ARG A 83 13.68 4.99 -10.47
N ALA A 84 14.29 6.06 -10.99
CA ALA A 84 15.07 6.99 -10.19
C ALA A 84 14.27 7.64 -9.06
N LYS A 85 13.01 8.02 -9.33
CA LYS A 85 12.10 8.61 -8.33
C LYS A 85 11.63 7.57 -7.31
N ALA A 86 11.42 6.33 -7.73
CA ALA A 86 11.08 5.24 -6.81
C ALA A 86 12.25 4.93 -5.85
N GLU A 87 13.48 4.89 -6.35
CA GLU A 87 14.67 4.71 -5.52
C GLU A 87 14.91 5.92 -4.60
N GLU A 88 14.59 7.14 -5.04
CA GLU A 88 14.61 8.34 -4.21
C GLU A 88 13.59 8.25 -3.07
N ALA A 89 12.34 7.90 -3.36
CA ALA A 89 11.30 7.70 -2.34
C ALA A 89 11.71 6.63 -1.32
N LEU A 90 12.35 5.54 -1.76
CA LEU A 90 12.88 4.52 -0.86
C LEU A 90 13.96 5.09 0.07
N ARG A 91 14.93 5.84 -0.48
CA ARG A 91 15.98 6.50 0.30
C ARG A 91 15.40 7.50 1.31
N GLU A 92 14.39 8.27 0.92
CA GLU A 92 13.71 9.21 1.83
C GLU A 92 13.07 8.47 3.01
N LEU A 93 12.32 7.40 2.75
CA LEU A 93 11.74 6.56 3.80
C LEU A 93 12.81 5.98 4.74
N GLU A 94 13.95 5.55 4.20
CA GLU A 94 15.08 5.06 5.01
C GLU A 94 15.68 6.17 5.90
N GLN A 95 15.78 7.41 5.40
CA GLN A 95 16.27 8.52 6.22
C GLN A 95 15.28 8.91 7.32
N VAL A 96 13.98 8.88 7.03
CA VAL A 96 12.94 9.09 8.04
C VAL A 96 12.98 7.99 9.09
N ALA A 97 13.15 6.73 8.68
CA ALA A 97 13.24 5.57 9.57
C ALA A 97 14.42 5.63 10.55
N LYS A 98 15.48 6.40 10.24
CA LYS A 98 16.59 6.66 11.18
C LYS A 98 16.22 7.62 12.31
N ARG A 99 15.19 8.44 12.12
CA ARG A 99 14.79 9.51 13.05
C ARG A 99 13.52 9.15 13.81
N GLN A 100 12.62 8.38 13.21
CA GLN A 100 11.35 8.00 13.79
C GLN A 100 10.86 6.66 13.22
N TYR A 101 9.84 6.08 13.87
CA TYR A 101 9.24 4.84 13.40
C TYR A 101 8.55 5.05 12.04
N VAL A 102 8.87 4.18 11.08
CA VAL A 102 8.20 4.08 9.79
C VAL A 102 7.73 2.63 9.66
N SER A 103 6.45 2.45 9.31
CA SER A 103 5.90 1.12 9.08
C SER A 103 6.71 0.38 7.99
N PRO A 104 7.18 -0.86 8.26
CA PRO A 104 7.81 -1.71 7.24
C PRO A 104 6.97 -1.87 5.96
N THR A 105 5.64 -1.75 6.05
CA THR A 105 4.74 -1.87 4.90
C THR A 105 4.79 -0.69 3.93
N ALA A 106 5.44 0.42 4.29
CA ALA A 106 5.72 1.51 3.36
C ALA A 106 6.82 1.15 2.34
N PHE A 107 7.75 0.27 2.72
CA PHE A 107 8.89 -0.11 1.88
C PHE A 107 8.52 -1.22 0.87
N ALA A 108 7.71 -2.18 1.29
CA ALA A 108 7.41 -3.38 0.51
C ALA A 108 6.81 -3.07 -0.90
N PRO A 109 5.82 -2.17 -1.05
CA PRO A 109 5.29 -1.81 -2.37
C PRO A 109 6.37 -1.24 -3.30
N ILE A 110 7.26 -0.38 -2.79
CA ILE A 110 8.32 0.23 -3.62
C ILE A 110 9.29 -0.84 -4.12
N CYS A 111 9.80 -1.69 -3.22
CA CYS A 111 10.68 -2.80 -3.60
C CYS A 111 10.01 -3.71 -4.64
N LEU A 112 8.71 -3.98 -4.46
CA LEU A 112 7.96 -4.79 -5.42
C LEU A 112 7.88 -4.14 -6.80
N GLY A 113 7.55 -2.85 -6.86
CA GLY A 113 7.50 -2.11 -8.13
C GLY A 113 8.87 -2.01 -8.82
N LEU A 114 9.96 -1.98 -8.06
CA LEU A 114 11.33 -1.98 -8.58
C LEU A 114 11.80 -3.36 -9.09
N GLY A 115 10.97 -4.39 -8.94
CA GLY A 115 11.30 -5.79 -9.27
C GLY A 115 12.11 -6.52 -8.19
N GLU A 116 12.34 -5.90 -7.04
CA GLU A 116 13.14 -6.44 -5.93
C GLU A 116 12.29 -7.32 -5.01
N LYS A 117 11.81 -8.45 -5.56
CA LYS A 117 10.89 -9.37 -4.86
C LYS A 117 11.40 -9.85 -3.50
N GLU A 118 12.68 -10.25 -3.41
CA GLU A 118 13.25 -10.73 -2.15
C GLU A 118 13.22 -9.65 -1.06
N LYS A 119 13.59 -8.42 -1.40
CA LYS A 119 13.54 -7.30 -0.45
C LYS A 119 12.10 -6.96 -0.05
N CYS A 120 11.15 -7.06 -0.98
CA CYS A 120 9.73 -6.92 -0.65
C CYS A 120 9.33 -7.95 0.42
N LEU A 121 9.69 -9.22 0.25
CA LEU A 121 9.40 -10.29 1.21
C LEU A 121 10.08 -10.04 2.57
N ASP A 122 11.34 -9.58 2.58
CA ASP A 122 12.05 -9.23 3.80
C ASP A 122 11.30 -8.13 4.60
N TRP A 123 10.81 -7.10 3.91
CA TRP A 123 10.02 -6.03 4.53
C TRP A 123 8.67 -6.51 5.06
N LEU A 124 8.00 -7.42 4.34
CA LEU A 124 6.74 -8.01 4.79
C LEU A 124 6.92 -8.90 6.03
N GLU A 125 7.98 -9.71 6.06
CA GLU A 125 8.31 -10.54 7.23
C GLU A 125 8.69 -9.66 8.44
N LYS A 126 9.42 -8.57 8.21
CA LYS A 126 9.73 -7.57 9.25
C LYS A 126 8.47 -6.90 9.79
N SER A 127 7.51 -6.58 8.91
CA SER A 127 6.20 -6.05 9.30
C SER A 127 5.48 -6.98 10.27
N TYR A 128 5.47 -8.28 9.97
CA TYR A 128 4.85 -9.29 10.83
C TYR A 128 5.58 -9.43 12.17
N ALA A 129 6.91 -9.47 12.16
CA ALA A 129 7.71 -9.55 13.38
C ALA A 129 7.48 -8.36 14.33
N GLN A 130 7.21 -7.17 13.77
CA GLN A 130 6.90 -5.96 14.53
C GLN A 130 5.42 -5.83 14.92
N GLN A 131 4.59 -6.83 14.61
CA GLN A 131 3.14 -6.81 14.82
C GLN A 131 2.46 -5.59 14.20
N ASP A 132 2.98 -5.13 13.05
CA ASP A 132 2.42 -3.96 12.39
C ASP A 132 1.00 -4.28 11.93
N SER A 133 0.08 -3.39 12.30
CA SER A 133 -1.34 -3.46 11.94
C SER A 133 -1.54 -3.70 10.45
N ALA A 134 -0.67 -3.21 9.58
CA ALA A 134 -0.80 -3.35 8.14
C ALA A 134 -0.70 -4.79 7.58
N CYS A 135 -0.36 -5.78 8.41
CA CYS A 135 -0.30 -7.18 7.96
C CYS A 135 -1.68 -7.80 7.63
N TRP A 136 -2.80 -7.24 8.14
CA TRP A 136 -4.13 -7.84 7.97
C TRP A 136 -4.66 -7.81 6.53
N TYR A 137 -4.15 -6.94 5.66
CA TYR A 137 -4.61 -6.86 4.28
C TYR A 137 -3.72 -7.61 3.28
N LEU A 138 -2.60 -8.22 3.71
CA LEU A 138 -1.69 -8.91 2.77
C LEU A 138 -2.39 -9.98 1.92
N LYS A 139 -3.39 -10.66 2.48
CA LYS A 139 -4.18 -11.68 1.78
C LYS A 139 -5.10 -11.09 0.70
N ILE A 140 -5.59 -9.85 0.86
CA ILE A 140 -6.54 -9.21 -0.06
C ILE A 140 -5.85 -8.24 -1.04
N ASP A 141 -4.75 -7.65 -0.58
CA ASP A 141 -3.55 -7.14 -1.23
C ASP A 141 -3.31 -7.38 -2.73
N GLN A 142 -4.05 -6.81 -3.70
CA GLN A 142 -3.75 -7.12 -5.10
C GLN A 142 -2.42 -6.55 -5.60
N ILE A 143 -1.78 -5.66 -4.85
CA ILE A 143 -0.41 -5.22 -5.15
C ILE A 143 0.55 -6.39 -5.04
N TYR A 144 0.34 -7.30 -4.09
CA TYR A 144 1.20 -8.47 -3.86
C TYR A 144 0.86 -9.68 -4.74
N ASP A 145 -0.01 -9.54 -5.75
CA ASP A 145 -0.39 -10.65 -6.63
C ASP A 145 0.84 -11.28 -7.33
N SER A 146 1.90 -10.52 -7.61
CA SER A 146 3.13 -11.00 -8.25
C SER A 146 4.05 -11.81 -7.33
N VAL A 147 3.87 -11.74 -6.00
CA VAL A 147 4.61 -12.51 -4.99
C VAL A 147 3.71 -13.49 -4.23
N ARG A 148 2.41 -13.54 -4.57
CA ARG A 148 1.40 -14.36 -3.86
C ARG A 148 1.69 -15.86 -3.87
N ASN A 149 2.37 -16.34 -4.91
CA ASN A 149 2.76 -17.74 -5.08
C ASN A 149 4.17 -18.05 -4.54
N GLU A 150 4.88 -17.06 -4.01
CA GLU A 150 6.21 -17.30 -3.43
C GLU A 150 6.05 -18.07 -2.11
N PRO A 151 6.84 -19.14 -1.87
CA PRO A 151 6.72 -19.95 -0.65
C PRO A 151 6.84 -19.13 0.64
N ARG A 152 7.73 -18.12 0.65
CA ARG A 152 7.90 -17.19 1.78
C ARG A 152 6.64 -16.37 2.05
N PHE A 153 5.98 -15.90 1.00
CA PHE A 153 4.74 -15.13 1.13
C PHE A 153 3.60 -16.01 1.68
N GLN A 154 3.46 -17.23 1.18
CA GLN A 154 2.44 -18.17 1.65
C GLN A 154 2.64 -18.51 3.13
N ALA A 155 3.87 -18.84 3.53
CA ALA A 155 4.21 -19.10 4.92
C ALA A 155 3.95 -17.88 5.84
N LEU A 156 4.19 -16.66 5.35
CA LEU A 156 3.88 -15.43 6.09
C LEU A 156 2.36 -15.26 6.28
N VAL A 157 1.58 -15.43 5.22
CA VAL A 157 0.11 -15.37 5.28
C VAL A 157 -0.42 -16.45 6.23
N GLU A 158 0.13 -17.66 6.19
CA GLU A 158 -0.29 -18.72 7.11
C GLU A 158 -0.05 -18.35 8.57
N LYS A 159 1.13 -17.81 8.89
CA LYS A 159 1.46 -17.33 10.25
C LYS A 159 0.48 -16.26 10.74
N ILE A 160 0.07 -15.34 9.86
CA ILE A 160 -0.84 -14.24 10.19
C ILE A 160 -2.27 -14.75 10.46
N PHE A 161 -2.77 -15.67 9.64
CA PHE A 161 -4.19 -16.04 9.64
C PHE A 161 -4.52 -17.39 10.28
N HIS A 162 -3.54 -18.26 10.53
CA HIS A 162 -3.77 -19.59 11.12
C HIS A 162 -3.39 -19.72 12.60
N LYS A 163 -2.89 -18.67 13.26
CA LYS A 163 -2.50 -18.70 14.68
C LYS A 163 -3.67 -18.55 15.67
N ASN A 164 -4.81 -19.20 15.42
CA ASN A 164 -6.02 -19.13 16.27
C ASN A 164 -6.56 -20.51 16.72
N ALA A 165 -5.80 -21.60 16.60
CA ALA A 165 -6.28 -22.94 16.98
C ALA A 165 -5.71 -23.51 18.29
N GLU A 166 -4.63 -22.94 18.86
CA GLU A 166 -3.92 -23.59 19.99
C GLU A 166 -3.80 -22.75 21.28
N ASP A 167 -4.33 -21.53 21.33
CA ASP A 167 -4.30 -20.67 22.54
C ASP A 167 -5.71 -20.41 23.15
N ARG A 168 -6.59 -21.42 23.19
CA ARG A 168 -7.85 -21.36 23.96
C ARG A 168 -8.00 -22.53 24.93
#